data_AF-A0AAE2SE63-F1
#
_entry.id   AF-A0AAE2SE63-F1
#
_cell.length_a   1.000
_cell.length_b   1.000
_cell.length_c   1.000
_cell.angle_alpha   90.00
_cell.angle_beta   90.00
_cell.angle_gamma   90.00
#
_symmetry.space_group_name_H-M   'P 1'
#
loop_
_entity.id
_entity.type
_entity.pdbx_description
1 polymer ?
#
loop_
_entity_poly.entity_id
_entity_poly.type
_entity_poly.pdbx_seq_one_letter_code
_entity_poly.pdbx_strand_id
1 'polypeptide(L)'
;MKNTTYLKSSVLAMATLAASASLSQAVVLFSSIGTTAGTTSNITDGNNAGKALNFVTASGDDYSLDTVRLSLSGATTDELNNVNLAIWSDDGTSAPIGTLLSDLSYTGNSTGNIFEFAPDSAITLAANTTYWVALASFDNTGESVGWESFTEAATGTASNTAGLFATGGTGSNPGAWTSSSGLLNAFEVNGTVVPEPSSAALLGLGGLALILRRRK
;
A
#
# COMPACT_ATOMS: atom_id res chain seq x y z
N MET A 1 20.56 28.06 -55.79
CA MET A 1 19.47 27.24 -55.22
C MET A 1 20.06 26.20 -54.27
N LYS A 2 20.16 26.50 -52.97
CA LYS A 2 20.49 25.53 -51.91
C LYS A 2 19.80 26.01 -50.64
N ASN A 3 18.71 25.36 -50.23
CA ASN A 3 18.12 25.49 -48.90
C ASN A 3 17.04 24.41 -48.72
N THR A 4 17.45 23.17 -48.42
CA THR A 4 16.49 22.09 -48.11
C THR A 4 17.06 20.99 -47.20
N THR A 5 18.09 21.28 -46.39
CA THR A 5 18.73 20.24 -45.54
C THR A 5 18.41 20.34 -44.05
N TYR A 6 17.86 21.45 -43.56
CA TYR A 6 17.69 21.67 -42.11
C TYR A 6 16.39 21.15 -41.48
N LEU A 7 15.40 20.72 -42.28
CA LEU A 7 14.10 20.27 -41.75
C LEU A 7 14.09 18.81 -41.25
N LYS A 8 15.06 17.97 -41.63
CA LYS A 8 15.07 16.54 -41.22
C LYS A 8 15.73 16.30 -39.86
N SER A 9 16.56 17.22 -39.39
CA SER A 9 17.36 17.06 -38.16
C SER A 9 16.63 17.50 -36.89
N SER A 10 15.66 18.40 -37.02
CA SER A 10 14.89 18.97 -35.89
C SER A 10 13.77 18.06 -35.41
N VAL A 11 13.20 17.22 -36.29
CA VAL A 11 12.12 16.29 -35.92
C VAL A 11 12.65 15.09 -35.12
N LEU A 12 13.90 14.65 -35.37
CA LEU A 12 14.48 13.52 -34.65
C LEU A 12 14.90 13.87 -33.21
N ALA A 13 15.26 15.14 -32.93
CA ALA A 13 15.61 15.60 -31.59
C ALA A 13 14.38 15.83 -30.68
N MET A 14 13.22 16.15 -31.27
CA MET A 14 11.98 16.34 -30.52
C MET A 14 11.32 15.00 -30.13
N ALA A 15 11.55 13.93 -30.91
CA ALA A 15 11.03 12.59 -30.63
C ALA A 15 11.75 11.89 -29.45
N THR A 16 12.99 12.26 -29.13
CA THR A 16 13.75 11.67 -28.00
C THR A 16 13.54 12.39 -26.67
N LEU A 17 12.97 13.61 -26.66
CA LEU A 17 12.70 14.36 -25.43
C LEU A 17 11.40 13.92 -24.73
N ALA A 18 10.57 13.11 -25.40
CA ALA A 18 9.33 12.56 -24.85
C ALA A 18 9.52 11.22 -24.11
N ALA A 19 10.75 10.69 -24.01
CA ALA A 19 11.01 9.33 -23.49
C ALA A 19 11.52 9.28 -22.05
N SER A 20 11.65 10.41 -21.34
CA SER A 20 12.05 10.44 -19.93
C SER A 20 10.85 10.63 -18.98
N ALA A 21 9.72 10.00 -19.30
CA ALA A 21 8.74 9.67 -18.27
C ALA A 21 9.32 8.45 -17.55
N SER A 22 9.82 8.63 -16.34
CA SER A 22 10.06 7.51 -15.42
C SER A 22 8.78 6.69 -15.36
N LEU A 23 8.81 5.49 -15.93
CA LEU A 23 7.66 4.61 -15.95
C LEU A 23 7.38 4.22 -14.49
N SER A 24 6.22 4.66 -13.98
CA SER A 24 5.70 4.16 -12.70
C SER A 24 5.60 2.64 -12.80
N GLN A 25 6.35 1.92 -11.96
CA GLN A 25 6.37 0.48 -11.93
C GLN A 25 5.51 -0.02 -10.77
N ALA A 26 4.51 -0.85 -11.07
CA ALA A 26 3.75 -1.58 -10.07
C ALA A 26 4.66 -2.60 -9.36
N VAL A 27 4.54 -2.68 -8.04
CA VAL A 27 5.39 -3.48 -7.16
C VAL A 27 4.59 -4.03 -5.98
N VAL A 28 4.90 -5.25 -5.59
CA VAL A 28 4.43 -5.83 -4.32
C VAL A 28 5.32 -5.29 -3.21
N LEU A 29 4.78 -4.38 -2.40
CA LEU A 29 5.51 -3.82 -1.27
C LEU A 29 5.67 -4.88 -0.19
N PHE A 30 4.59 -5.54 0.18
CA PHE A 30 4.58 -6.59 1.20
C PHE A 30 3.61 -7.68 0.76
N SER A 31 3.93 -8.95 0.99
CA SER A 31 2.97 -10.03 0.85
C SER A 31 3.27 -11.20 1.77
N SER A 32 2.28 -11.57 2.58
CA SER A 32 2.24 -12.83 3.32
C SER A 32 1.09 -13.75 2.86
N ILE A 33 0.39 -13.38 1.78
CA ILE A 33 -0.68 -14.19 1.19
C ILE A 33 -0.09 -15.39 0.44
N GLY A 34 -0.78 -16.55 0.50
CA GLY A 34 -0.33 -17.79 -0.16
C GLY A 34 0.66 -18.61 0.65
N THR A 35 1.01 -18.15 1.86
CA THR A 35 1.68 -18.95 2.88
C THR A 35 0.66 -19.87 3.56
N THR A 36 1.10 -20.97 4.20
CA THR A 36 0.18 -21.90 4.87
C THR A 36 -0.72 -21.16 5.88
N ALA A 37 -2.04 -21.15 5.64
CA ALA A 37 -3.00 -20.51 6.52
C ALA A 37 -2.96 -21.16 7.92
N GLY A 38 -2.72 -20.35 8.94
CA GLY A 38 -2.73 -20.78 10.35
C GLY A 38 -4.10 -20.58 11.01
N THR A 39 -4.10 -20.10 12.26
CA THR A 39 -5.31 -19.78 13.03
C THR A 39 -6.00 -18.50 12.50
N THR A 40 -7.30 -18.33 12.75
CA THR A 40 -8.03 -17.09 12.41
C THR A 40 -8.09 -16.13 13.59
N SER A 41 -7.96 -14.82 13.30
CA SER A 41 -8.36 -13.74 14.21
C SER A 41 -9.77 -13.33 13.85
N ASN A 42 -10.73 -13.67 14.71
CA ASN A 42 -12.12 -13.31 14.47
C ASN A 42 -12.32 -11.83 14.78
N ILE A 43 -12.72 -11.07 13.77
CA ILE A 43 -13.17 -9.70 13.86
C ILE A 43 -14.69 -9.76 13.93
N THR A 44 -15.21 -9.79 15.16
CA THR A 44 -16.64 -9.98 15.41
C THR A 44 -17.33 -8.67 15.72
N ASP A 45 -18.42 -8.43 15.01
CA ASP A 45 -19.30 -7.30 15.18
C ASP A 45 -20.09 -7.41 16.49
N GLY A 46 -20.12 -6.35 17.31
CA GLY A 46 -20.73 -6.38 18.65
C GLY A 46 -19.77 -6.44 19.84
N ASN A 47 -18.50 -6.78 19.60
CA ASN A 47 -17.45 -6.75 20.64
C ASN A 47 -16.44 -5.58 20.44
N ASN A 48 -16.66 -4.74 19.43
CA ASN A 48 -15.71 -3.73 18.94
C ASN A 48 -14.30 -4.34 18.76
N ALA A 49 -14.24 -5.50 18.12
CA ALA A 49 -12.99 -6.18 17.84
C ALA A 49 -12.33 -5.55 16.61
N GLY A 50 -11.02 -5.41 16.67
CA GLY A 50 -10.24 -4.90 15.56
C GLY A 50 -8.79 -5.36 15.64
N LYS A 51 -8.12 -5.33 14.50
CA LYS A 51 -6.75 -5.79 14.38
C LYS A 51 -5.97 -4.92 13.42
N ALA A 52 -4.73 -4.63 13.76
CA ALA A 52 -3.83 -3.86 12.92
C ALA A 52 -2.50 -4.58 12.74
N LEU A 53 -1.96 -4.56 11.53
CA LEU A 53 -0.62 -5.08 11.23
C LEU A 53 0.20 -4.02 10.55
N ASN A 54 1.47 -3.91 10.95
CA ASN A 54 2.34 -2.92 10.35
C ASN A 54 3.04 -3.44 9.10
N PHE A 55 3.54 -2.52 8.30
CA PHE A 55 4.58 -2.78 7.34
C PHE A 55 5.47 -1.56 7.26
N VAL A 56 6.76 -1.78 7.00
CA VAL A 56 7.77 -0.73 6.85
C VAL A 56 8.18 -0.70 5.40
N THR A 57 7.89 0.39 4.70
CA THR A 57 8.31 0.57 3.30
C THR A 57 9.83 0.48 3.18
N ALA A 58 10.31 0.00 2.02
CA ALA A 58 11.74 -0.07 1.75
C ALA A 58 12.38 1.33 1.76
N SER A 59 13.69 1.40 1.98
CA SER A 59 14.45 2.62 1.71
C SER A 59 14.55 2.87 0.21
N GLY A 60 14.69 4.14 -0.18
CA GLY A 60 14.76 4.55 -1.58
C GLY A 60 13.51 5.35 -1.97
N ASP A 61 12.67 4.76 -2.81
CA ASP A 61 11.56 5.46 -3.43
C ASP A 61 10.31 5.56 -2.54
N ASP A 62 9.51 6.60 -2.79
CA ASP A 62 8.13 6.69 -2.31
C ASP A 62 7.21 5.83 -3.18
N TYR A 63 6.04 5.46 -2.66
CA TYR A 63 5.09 4.59 -3.35
C TYR A 63 3.67 5.17 -3.30
N SER A 64 2.97 5.19 -4.43
CA SER A 64 1.53 5.37 -4.44
C SER A 64 0.90 4.04 -4.01
N LEU A 65 0.00 4.04 -3.03
CA LEU A 65 -0.74 2.82 -2.69
C LEU A 65 -1.75 2.52 -3.80
N ASP A 66 -1.74 1.29 -4.30
CA ASP A 66 -2.70 0.84 -5.32
C ASP A 66 -3.79 -0.02 -4.69
N THR A 67 -3.41 -1.12 -4.04
CA THR A 67 -4.36 -2.04 -3.41
C THR A 67 -3.78 -2.67 -2.14
N VAL A 68 -4.69 -3.08 -1.27
CA VAL A 68 -4.41 -3.99 -0.16
C VAL A 68 -5.26 -5.23 -0.35
N ARG A 69 -4.66 -6.40 -0.17
CA ARG A 69 -5.37 -7.68 -0.22
C ARG A 69 -5.29 -8.36 1.13
N LEU A 70 -6.40 -8.95 1.57
CA LEU A 70 -6.49 -9.66 2.84
C LEU A 70 -6.94 -11.10 2.60
N SER A 71 -6.42 -12.04 3.39
CA SER A 71 -6.94 -13.42 3.44
C SER A 71 -7.99 -13.51 4.55
N LEU A 72 -9.27 -13.58 4.15
CA LEU A 72 -10.41 -13.54 5.05
C LEU A 72 -11.22 -14.83 4.93
N SER A 73 -11.40 -15.53 6.04
CA SER A 73 -12.24 -16.71 6.16
C SER A 73 -13.65 -16.32 6.58
N GLY A 74 -14.66 -16.92 5.95
CA GLY A 74 -16.06 -16.73 6.31
C GLY A 74 -16.65 -15.38 5.90
N ALA A 75 -15.90 -14.54 5.20
CA ALA A 75 -16.39 -13.28 4.65
C ALA A 75 -17.27 -13.49 3.41
N THR A 76 -18.42 -12.85 3.40
CA THR A 76 -19.28 -12.62 2.24
C THR A 76 -19.14 -11.19 1.74
N THR A 77 -19.55 -10.93 0.51
CA THR A 77 -19.49 -9.57 -0.06
C THR A 77 -20.29 -8.55 0.73
N ASP A 78 -21.37 -8.98 1.39
CA ASP A 78 -22.20 -8.10 2.22
C ASP A 78 -21.47 -7.74 3.52
N GLU A 79 -20.86 -8.72 4.19
CA GLU A 79 -20.05 -8.50 5.40
C GLU A 79 -18.82 -7.62 5.12
N LEU A 80 -18.26 -7.67 3.91
CA LEU A 80 -17.14 -6.80 3.52
C LEU A 80 -17.51 -5.32 3.43
N ASN A 81 -18.80 -5.00 3.29
CA ASN A 81 -19.27 -3.61 3.37
C ASN A 81 -19.46 -3.13 4.82
N ASN A 82 -19.52 -4.06 5.78
CA ASN A 82 -19.75 -3.79 7.21
C ASN A 82 -18.44 -3.77 8.03
N VAL A 83 -17.32 -4.14 7.41
CA VAL A 83 -15.98 -3.98 8.00
C VAL A 83 -15.33 -2.71 7.50
N ASN A 84 -14.65 -1.99 8.39
CA ASN A 84 -13.76 -0.91 7.99
C ASN A 84 -12.34 -1.46 7.87
N LEU A 85 -11.80 -1.33 6.67
CA LEU A 85 -10.38 -1.49 6.41
C LEU A 85 -9.77 -0.11 6.14
N ALA A 86 -8.63 0.19 6.75
CA ALA A 86 -7.98 1.49 6.61
C ALA A 86 -6.46 1.42 6.72
N ILE A 87 -5.79 2.43 6.15
CA ILE A 87 -4.36 2.68 6.30
C ILE A 87 -4.12 3.83 7.27
N TRP A 88 -3.21 3.60 8.21
CA TRP A 88 -2.81 4.56 9.23
C TRP A 88 -1.30 4.78 9.21
N SER A 89 -0.86 5.99 9.57
CA SER A 89 0.56 6.24 9.84
C SER A 89 0.97 5.69 11.20
N ASP A 90 2.26 5.51 11.40
CA ASP A 90 2.87 5.16 12.69
C ASP A 90 3.35 6.43 13.41
N ASP A 91 3.12 6.53 14.72
CA ASP A 91 3.57 7.64 15.56
C ASP A 91 4.86 7.34 16.34
N GLY A 92 5.44 6.15 16.15
CA GLY A 92 6.67 5.68 16.79
C GLY A 92 6.52 5.25 18.26
N THR A 93 5.31 5.19 18.82
CA THR A 93 5.11 4.95 20.27
C THR A 93 4.67 3.53 20.65
N SER A 94 4.68 2.59 19.71
CA SER A 94 4.38 1.15 19.91
C SER A 94 2.89 0.76 19.99
N ALA A 95 1.99 1.63 19.53
CA ALA A 95 0.57 1.37 19.31
C ALA A 95 0.16 1.90 17.91
N PRO A 96 -0.88 1.37 17.22
CA PRO A 96 -1.03 1.51 15.78
C PRO A 96 -1.68 2.83 15.39
N ILE A 97 -1.11 4.01 15.71
CA ILE A 97 -1.98 5.18 15.61
C ILE A 97 -1.36 6.56 15.51
N GLY A 98 -0.66 6.78 14.40
CA GLY A 98 -0.66 8.12 13.84
C GLY A 98 -2.06 8.53 13.35
N THR A 99 -2.10 9.14 12.19
CA THR A 99 -3.31 9.67 11.57
C THR A 99 -3.87 8.68 10.56
N LEU A 100 -5.20 8.61 10.46
CA LEU A 100 -5.88 7.96 9.34
C LEU A 100 -5.38 8.59 8.03
N LEU A 101 -4.88 7.76 7.11
CA LEU A 101 -4.42 8.21 5.80
C LEU A 101 -5.51 8.00 4.74
N SER A 102 -6.14 6.83 4.72
CA SER A 102 -7.30 6.53 3.86
C SER A 102 -8.06 5.33 4.38
N ASP A 103 -9.38 5.36 4.25
CA ASP A 103 -10.21 4.17 4.24
C ASP A 103 -9.98 3.39 2.93
N LEU A 104 -10.25 2.09 2.97
CA LEU A 104 -10.05 1.13 1.89
C LEU A 104 -11.38 0.43 1.60
N SER A 105 -11.88 0.57 0.37
CA SER A 105 -13.12 -0.06 -0.09
C SER A 105 -12.86 -1.33 -0.88
N TYR A 106 -13.71 -2.34 -0.72
CA TYR A 106 -13.65 -3.57 -1.50
C TYR A 106 -13.82 -3.28 -2.99
N THR A 107 -12.91 -3.80 -3.83
CA THR A 107 -12.90 -3.48 -5.27
C THR A 107 -13.88 -4.32 -6.09
N GLY A 108 -14.53 -5.32 -5.47
CA GLY A 108 -15.28 -6.35 -6.19
C GLY A 108 -14.42 -7.52 -6.68
N ASN A 109 -13.10 -7.47 -6.46
CA ASN A 109 -12.17 -8.53 -6.88
C ASN A 109 -11.83 -9.47 -5.72
N SER A 110 -11.99 -10.77 -5.95
CA SER A 110 -11.56 -11.80 -5.00
C SER A 110 -11.14 -13.09 -5.69
N THR A 111 -10.18 -13.79 -5.08
CA THR A 111 -9.74 -15.12 -5.51
C THR A 111 -9.73 -16.05 -4.30
N GLY A 112 -10.73 -16.93 -4.19
CA GLY A 112 -10.92 -17.74 -2.99
C GLY A 112 -11.20 -16.85 -1.77
N ASN A 113 -10.44 -17.03 -0.70
CA ASN A 113 -10.54 -16.23 0.53
C ASN A 113 -9.75 -14.91 0.46
N ILE A 114 -9.16 -14.57 -0.69
CA ILE A 114 -8.35 -13.37 -0.85
C ILE A 114 -9.21 -12.26 -1.46
N PHE A 115 -9.41 -11.18 -0.71
CA PHE A 115 -10.22 -10.03 -1.10
C PHE A 115 -9.34 -8.81 -1.31
N GLU A 116 -9.65 -8.03 -2.34
CA GLU A 116 -8.89 -6.84 -2.74
C GLU A 116 -9.63 -5.55 -2.39
N PHE A 117 -8.90 -4.60 -1.85
CA PHE A 117 -9.38 -3.30 -1.42
C PHE A 117 -8.49 -2.21 -2.01
N ALA A 118 -9.07 -1.06 -2.34
CA ALA A 118 -8.37 0.10 -2.88
C ALA A 118 -8.63 1.33 -2.01
N PRO A 119 -7.67 2.27 -1.92
CA PRO A 119 -7.85 3.47 -1.13
C PRO A 119 -8.89 4.39 -1.77
N ASP A 120 -9.80 4.89 -0.95
CA ASP A 120 -10.86 5.81 -1.38
C ASP A 120 -10.28 7.15 -1.88
N SER A 121 -9.07 7.47 -1.44
CA SER A 121 -8.30 8.63 -1.89
C SER A 121 -6.85 8.25 -2.18
N ALA A 122 -6.24 8.87 -3.18
CA ALA A 122 -4.84 8.58 -3.51
C ALA A 122 -3.92 8.94 -2.34
N ILE A 123 -3.10 7.98 -1.91
CA ILE A 123 -2.11 8.18 -0.85
C ILE A 123 -0.70 7.84 -1.35
N THR A 124 0.28 8.62 -0.89
CA THR A 124 1.70 8.36 -1.11
C THR A 124 2.33 7.92 0.20
N LEU A 125 2.92 6.73 0.18
CA LEU A 125 3.69 6.13 1.24
C LEU A 125 5.16 6.53 1.08
N ALA A 126 5.71 7.23 2.06
CA ALA A 126 7.10 7.63 2.07
C ALA A 126 8.01 6.41 2.24
N ALA A 127 9.21 6.48 1.67
CA ALA A 127 10.25 5.47 1.89
C ALA A 127 10.62 5.32 3.38
N ASN A 128 11.06 4.12 3.78
CA ASN A 128 11.55 3.82 5.14
C ASN A 128 10.60 4.29 6.26
N THR A 129 9.29 4.14 6.05
CA THR A 129 8.24 4.61 6.95
C THR A 129 7.31 3.46 7.32
N THR A 130 6.94 3.40 8.60
CA THR A 130 6.00 2.40 9.11
C THR A 130 4.56 2.87 8.89
N TYR A 131 3.74 1.97 8.37
CA TYR A 131 2.30 2.14 8.19
C TYR A 131 1.55 0.95 8.79
N TRP A 132 0.27 1.13 9.06
CA TRP A 132 -0.60 0.11 9.63
C TRP A 132 -1.80 -0.16 8.72
N VAL A 133 -2.06 -1.43 8.45
CA VAL A 133 -3.31 -1.92 7.88
C VAL A 133 -4.22 -2.32 9.02
N ALA A 134 -5.32 -1.61 9.23
CA ALA A 134 -6.26 -1.84 10.32
C ALA A 134 -7.60 -2.33 9.79
N LEU A 135 -8.06 -3.47 10.29
CA LEU A 135 -9.38 -4.04 10.03
C LEU A 135 -10.21 -4.03 11.31
N ALA A 136 -11.43 -3.52 11.25
CA ALA A 136 -12.36 -3.47 12.38
C ALA A 136 -13.80 -3.67 11.92
N SER A 137 -14.66 -4.12 12.84
CA SER A 137 -16.11 -4.25 12.61
C SER A 137 -16.88 -3.29 13.52
N PHE A 138 -17.93 -2.64 12.98
CA PHE A 138 -18.60 -1.53 13.68
C PHE A 138 -20.14 -1.57 13.73
N ASP A 139 -20.82 -2.44 12.97
CA ASP A 139 -22.26 -2.32 12.74
C ASP A 139 -23.17 -3.09 13.74
N ASN A 140 -22.60 -3.70 14.78
CA ASN A 140 -23.28 -4.53 15.78
C ASN A 140 -24.31 -5.53 15.20
N THR A 141 -24.10 -6.02 13.98
CA THR A 141 -25.00 -6.97 13.29
C THR A 141 -24.84 -8.40 13.80
N GLY A 142 -23.75 -8.69 14.52
CA GLY A 142 -23.37 -10.02 14.99
C GLY A 142 -22.62 -10.86 13.94
N GLU A 143 -22.28 -10.25 12.80
CA GLU A 143 -21.45 -10.86 11.75
C GLU A 143 -19.98 -10.94 12.19
N SER A 144 -19.22 -11.87 11.62
CA SER A 144 -17.82 -12.06 11.99
C SER A 144 -16.99 -12.50 10.80
N VAL A 145 -15.95 -11.72 10.51
CA VAL A 145 -14.94 -12.09 9.52
C VAL A 145 -13.70 -12.61 10.23
N GLY A 146 -13.19 -13.76 9.82
CA GLY A 146 -11.91 -14.27 10.31
C GLY A 146 -10.77 -13.75 9.45
N TRP A 147 -9.85 -12.96 10.00
CA TRP A 147 -8.60 -12.66 9.30
C TRP A 147 -7.64 -13.84 9.51
N GLU A 148 -7.18 -14.49 8.45
CA GLU A 148 -6.34 -15.70 8.52
C GLU A 148 -4.90 -15.36 8.89
N SER A 149 -4.26 -16.16 9.76
CA SER A 149 -2.84 -15.97 10.11
C SER A 149 -1.91 -16.60 9.09
N PHE A 150 -0.66 -16.17 9.08
CA PHE A 150 0.41 -16.84 8.34
C PHE A 150 1.49 -17.38 9.27
N THR A 151 2.19 -18.42 8.83
CA THR A 151 3.29 -19.05 9.59
C THR A 151 4.65 -19.01 8.89
N GLU A 152 4.69 -18.55 7.63
CA GLU A 152 5.92 -18.49 6.83
C GLU A 152 6.41 -17.05 6.68
N ALA A 153 7.65 -16.88 6.21
CA ALA A 153 8.20 -15.54 6.04
C ALA A 153 7.43 -14.76 4.95
N ALA A 154 7.10 -13.50 5.23
CA ALA A 154 6.57 -12.60 4.23
C ALA A 154 7.60 -12.29 3.14
N THR A 155 7.11 -11.92 1.96
CA THR A 155 7.88 -11.52 0.78
C THR A 155 7.60 -10.04 0.45
N GLY A 156 8.33 -9.48 -0.52
CA GLY A 156 8.23 -8.08 -0.92
C GLY A 156 9.48 -7.27 -0.55
N THR A 157 9.41 -5.95 -0.77
CA THR A 157 10.49 -5.00 -0.45
C THR A 157 10.34 -4.41 0.95
N ALA A 158 9.11 -4.36 1.47
CA ALA A 158 8.77 -3.94 2.81
C ALA A 158 8.89 -5.09 3.82
N SER A 159 9.02 -4.75 5.09
CA SER A 159 9.09 -5.72 6.19
C SER A 159 7.92 -5.55 7.17
N ASN A 160 7.48 -6.63 7.81
CA ASN A 160 6.58 -6.58 8.96
C ASN A 160 7.43 -6.73 10.23
N THR A 161 7.17 -5.86 11.22
CA THR A 161 7.90 -5.87 12.49
C THR A 161 6.99 -6.11 13.69
N ALA A 162 5.68 -5.92 13.55
CA ALA A 162 4.71 -6.12 14.62
C ALA A 162 3.26 -6.34 14.12
N GLY A 163 2.46 -6.95 15.00
CA GLY A 163 1.00 -7.01 14.90
C GLY A 163 0.36 -6.57 16.21
N LEU A 164 -0.72 -5.79 16.12
CA LEU A 164 -1.48 -5.28 17.25
C LEU A 164 -2.94 -5.75 17.14
N PHE A 165 -3.59 -5.97 18.27
CA PHE A 165 -4.93 -6.51 18.33
C PHE A 165 -5.70 -5.83 19.45
N ALA A 166 -6.91 -5.39 19.17
CA ALA A 166 -7.80 -4.87 20.18
C ALA A 166 -8.95 -5.84 20.46
N THR A 167 -9.15 -6.12 21.74
CA THR A 167 -10.35 -6.79 22.25
C THR A 167 -11.05 -5.92 23.28
N GLY A 168 -12.37 -6.00 23.32
CA GLY A 168 -13.15 -5.59 24.48
C GLY A 168 -13.49 -4.10 24.53
N GLY A 169 -14.28 -3.61 23.57
CA GLY A 169 -15.07 -2.39 23.77
C GLY A 169 -14.30 -1.06 23.83
N THR A 170 -13.00 -1.02 23.55
CA THR A 170 -12.17 0.21 23.57
C THR A 170 -12.33 1.10 22.33
N GLY A 171 -13.43 0.92 21.58
CA GLY A 171 -13.91 1.89 20.62
C GLY A 171 -13.46 1.63 19.19
N SER A 172 -14.29 2.11 18.27
CA SER A 172 -14.22 2.04 16.82
C SER A 172 -13.01 2.77 16.19
N ASN A 173 -12.05 3.18 17.00
CA ASN A 173 -10.88 3.90 16.55
C ASN A 173 -9.63 3.03 16.78
N PRO A 174 -8.96 2.59 15.69
CA PRO A 174 -7.61 2.03 15.78
C PRO A 174 -6.69 2.85 16.69
N GLY A 175 -6.96 4.17 16.78
CA GLY A 175 -6.45 5.18 17.72
C GLY A 175 -6.57 5.01 19.21
N ALA A 176 -7.16 3.93 19.68
CA ALA A 176 -7.14 3.60 21.10
C ALA A 176 -6.56 2.21 21.38
N TRP A 177 -6.09 1.48 20.35
CA TRP A 177 -5.69 0.08 20.49
C TRP A 177 -4.30 -0.04 21.12
N THR A 178 -4.21 -0.65 22.30
CA THR A 178 -2.96 -0.76 23.07
C THR A 178 -2.51 -2.20 23.32
N SER A 179 -3.33 -3.18 22.93
CA SER A 179 -3.01 -4.60 23.14
C SER A 179 -2.21 -5.15 21.96
N SER A 180 -1.13 -5.89 22.25
CA SER A 180 -0.31 -6.54 21.23
C SER A 180 -0.77 -7.97 20.98
N SER A 181 -0.55 -8.48 19.76
CA SER A 181 -0.80 -9.87 19.43
C SER A 181 0.41 -10.49 18.77
N GLY A 182 0.80 -11.67 19.24
CA GLY A 182 1.84 -12.48 18.59
C GLY A 182 1.35 -13.17 17.32
N LEU A 183 0.06 -13.07 16.97
CA LEU A 183 -0.51 -13.68 15.79
C LEU A 183 -0.48 -12.68 14.63
N LEU A 184 0.31 -12.97 13.59
CA LEU A 184 0.40 -12.13 12.40
C LEU A 184 -0.58 -12.61 11.32
N ASN A 185 -1.42 -11.71 10.79
CA ASN A 185 -2.39 -12.03 9.75
C ASN A 185 -1.89 -11.78 8.34
N ALA A 186 -2.41 -12.58 7.41
CA ALA A 186 -1.98 -12.58 6.03
C ALA A 186 -2.57 -11.37 5.28
N PHE A 187 -1.69 -10.57 4.70
CA PHE A 187 -2.06 -9.45 3.83
C PHE A 187 -1.00 -9.18 2.78
N GLU A 188 -1.39 -8.47 1.75
CA GLU A 188 -0.53 -7.99 0.69
C GLU A 188 -0.79 -6.51 0.45
N VAL A 189 0.27 -5.75 0.23
CA VAL A 189 0.23 -4.32 -0.09
C VAL A 189 0.90 -4.14 -1.44
N ASN A 190 0.14 -3.64 -2.40
CA ASN A 190 0.61 -3.33 -3.74
C ASN A 190 0.65 -1.82 -3.91
N GLY A 191 1.71 -1.35 -4.55
CA GLY A 191 1.86 0.06 -4.87
C GLY A 191 2.66 0.27 -6.13
N THR A 192 2.79 1.53 -6.49
CA THR A 192 3.51 1.96 -7.67
C THR A 192 4.59 2.94 -7.25
N VAL A 193 5.83 2.70 -7.70
CA VAL A 193 6.97 3.59 -7.42
C VAL A 193 6.66 5.00 -7.91
N VAL A 194 6.86 6.00 -7.03
CA VAL A 194 6.76 7.43 -7.32
C VAL A 194 8.16 7.96 -7.61
N PRO A 195 8.48 8.29 -8.87
CA PRO A 195 9.82 8.69 -9.24
C PRO A 195 10.21 10.05 -8.61
N GLU A 196 11.42 10.13 -8.06
CA GLU A 196 11.91 11.37 -7.48
C GLU A 196 11.96 12.51 -8.52
N PRO A 197 11.32 13.68 -8.27
CA PRO A 197 11.29 14.79 -9.21
C PRO A 197 12.70 15.31 -9.60
N SER A 198 13.64 15.24 -8.65
CA SER A 198 15.02 15.72 -8.78
C SER A 198 15.84 14.90 -9.77
N SER A 199 15.68 13.57 -9.78
CA SER A 199 16.43 12.67 -10.65
C SER A 199 16.04 12.83 -12.11
N ALA A 200 14.74 12.98 -12.38
CA ALA A 200 14.23 13.30 -13.70
C ALA A 200 14.67 14.71 -14.17
N ALA A 201 14.62 15.70 -13.28
CA ALA A 201 15.06 17.06 -13.59
C ALA A 201 16.57 17.15 -13.86
N LEU A 202 17.40 16.48 -13.05
CA LEU A 202 18.86 16.48 -13.23
C LEU A 202 19.26 15.73 -14.51
N LEU A 203 18.60 14.62 -14.84
CA LEU A 203 18.81 13.92 -16.10
C LEU A 203 18.39 14.81 -17.29
N GLY A 204 17.24 15.50 -17.18
CA GLY A 204 16.77 16.45 -18.19
C GLY A 204 17.74 17.61 -18.39
N LEU A 205 18.22 18.22 -17.30
CA LEU A 205 19.20 19.30 -17.33
C LEU A 205 20.57 18.82 -17.83
N GLY A 206 21.03 17.65 -17.41
CA GLY A 206 22.26 17.02 -17.87
C GLY A 206 22.21 16.70 -19.37
N GLY A 207 21.09 16.14 -19.84
CA GLY A 207 20.84 15.90 -21.26
C GLY A 207 20.83 17.20 -22.08
N LEU A 208 20.16 18.24 -21.58
CA LEU A 208 20.13 19.55 -22.22
C LEU A 208 21.54 20.18 -22.27
N ALA A 209 22.30 20.10 -21.18
CA ALA A 209 23.67 20.61 -21.13
C ALA A 209 24.58 19.89 -22.13
N LEU A 210 24.44 18.58 -22.30
CA LEU A 210 25.18 17.81 -23.32
C LEU A 210 24.80 18.21 -24.75
N ILE A 211 23.52 18.45 -25.02
CA ILE A 211 23.05 18.95 -26.32
C ILE A 211 23.63 20.35 -26.60
N LEU A 212 23.59 21.25 -25.62
CA LEU A 212 24.15 22.59 -25.74
C LEU A 212 25.68 22.55 -25.93
N ARG A 213 26.38 21.61 -25.28
CA ARG A 213 27.82 21.42 -25.44
C ARG A 213 28.21 20.92 -26.84
N ARG A 214 27.41 20.07 -27.48
CA ARG A 214 27.70 19.57 -28.85
C ARG A 214 27.47 20.59 -29.96
N ARG A 215 26.85 21.74 -29.65
CA ARG A 215 26.54 22.81 -30.63
C ARG A 215 27.59 23.92 -30.68
N LYS A 216 28.64 23.84 -29.86
CA LYS A 216 29.86 24.67 -29.97
C LYS A 216 30.95 23.88 -30.65
#